data_AF-A0A7X8B782-F1
#
_entry.id   AF-A0A7X8B782-F1
#
_cell.length_a   1.000
_cell.length_b   1.000
_cell.length_c   1.000
_cell.angle_alpha   90.00
_cell.angle_beta   90.00
_cell.angle_gamma   90.00
#
_symmetry.space_group_name_H-M   'P 1'
#
loop_
_entity.id
_entity.type
_entity.pdbx_description
1 polymer ?
#
loop_
_entity_poly.entity_id
_entity_poly.type
_entity_poly.pdbx_seq_one_letter_code
_entity_poly.pdbx_strand_id
1 'polypeptide(L)'
;MAENMAHSEDAPEPSVQMEQLSQSDSLINRGVDDVLDEGYTAPDNWSPAQGFGNTPAEMRQGETLEQRIAQEEPEENPKKLRGPWNPNRENRQVGSARAGRLISAGGGIDAEDTEAQSVAADVGISGGAASAEEAAVHIISEEDLENPGDDEDDES
;
A
#
# COMPACT_ATOMS: atom_id res chain seq x y z
N MET A 1 63.93 21.41 13.91
CA MET A 1 62.71 22.12 13.48
C MET A 1 61.55 21.44 14.16
N ALA A 2 60.72 22.25 14.82
CA ALA A 2 59.73 21.84 15.80
C ALA A 2 58.61 20.96 15.23
N GLU A 3 58.08 20.15 16.13
CA GLU A 3 56.85 19.37 16.02
C GLU A 3 55.67 20.23 15.57
N ASN A 4 54.82 19.67 14.71
CA ASN A 4 53.46 20.14 14.51
C ASN A 4 52.60 18.95 14.09
N MET A 5 52.50 17.95 14.97
CA MET A 5 51.48 16.92 14.85
C MET A 5 50.27 17.43 15.64
N ALA A 6 49.42 18.19 14.94
CA ALA A 6 48.15 18.67 15.47
C ALA A 6 47.31 17.46 15.92
N HIS A 7 47.42 17.09 17.19
CA HIS A 7 46.37 16.36 17.88
C HIS A 7 45.24 17.36 18.03
N SER A 8 44.21 17.22 17.20
CA SER A 8 42.93 17.85 17.49
C SER A 8 42.45 17.31 18.83
N GLU A 9 42.60 18.10 19.89
CA GLU A 9 42.15 17.85 21.28
C GLU A 9 40.61 17.65 21.42
N ASP A 10 39.89 17.47 20.32
CA ASP A 10 38.43 17.38 20.25
C ASP A 10 37.94 16.01 19.77
N ALA A 11 38.83 15.14 19.27
CA ALA A 11 38.47 13.76 18.95
C ALA A 11 38.71 12.88 20.20
N PRO A 12 37.70 12.12 20.67
CA PRO A 12 37.89 11.19 21.78
C PRO A 12 38.99 10.18 21.44
N GLU A 13 39.78 9.73 22.42
CA GLU A 13 40.86 8.74 22.20
C GLU A 13 40.34 7.48 21.46
N PRO A 14 41.15 6.79 20.64
CA PRO A 14 40.68 5.65 19.85
C PRO A 14 40.10 4.51 20.72
N SER A 15 40.53 4.41 21.99
CA SER A 15 39.99 3.46 22.96
C SER A 15 38.54 3.78 23.35
N VAL A 16 38.20 5.04 23.61
CA VAL A 16 36.82 5.45 23.94
C VAL A 16 35.91 5.44 22.72
N GLN A 17 36.44 5.52 21.50
CA GLN A 17 35.66 5.33 20.27
C GLN A 17 35.23 3.87 20.05
N MET A 18 36.02 2.91 20.52
CA MET A 18 35.72 1.48 20.41
C MET A 18 34.99 0.93 21.64
N GLU A 19 34.80 1.75 22.68
CA GLU A 19 34.09 1.38 23.89
C GLU A 19 32.58 1.40 23.63
N GLN A 20 31.90 0.29 23.94
CA GLN A 20 30.44 0.26 23.90
C GLN A 20 29.89 1.08 25.08
N LEU A 21 28.81 1.82 24.84
CA LEU A 21 28.17 2.60 25.91
C LEU A 21 27.70 1.69 27.03
N SER A 22 28.12 2.00 28.26
CA SER A 22 27.71 1.26 29.45
C SER A 22 26.20 1.41 29.70
N GLN A 23 25.64 0.58 30.59
CA GLN A 23 24.24 0.76 31.01
C GLN A 23 24.01 2.11 31.69
N SER A 24 25.01 2.62 32.42
CA SER A 24 24.95 3.92 33.10
C SER A 24 24.89 5.07 32.11
N ASP A 25 25.54 4.93 30.96
CA ASP A 25 25.59 5.98 29.93
C ASP A 25 24.41 5.91 28.96
N SER A 26 24.03 4.70 28.55
CA SER A 26 22.90 4.48 27.62
C SER A 26 21.53 4.48 28.31
N LEU A 27 21.50 4.29 29.63
CA LEU A 27 20.29 4.08 30.44
C LEU A 27 19.45 2.88 29.97
N ILE A 28 20.06 1.92 29.27
CA ILE A 28 19.41 0.72 28.76
C ILE A 28 20.01 -0.50 29.46
N ASN A 29 19.17 -1.27 30.15
CA ASN A 29 19.57 -2.55 30.76
C ASN A 29 19.26 -3.70 29.80
N ARG A 30 20.31 -4.34 29.28
CA ARG A 30 20.23 -5.48 28.35
C ARG A 30 20.36 -6.85 29.04
N GLY A 31 20.49 -6.89 30.36
CA GLY A 31 20.43 -8.11 31.17
C GLY A 31 21.78 -8.74 31.55
N VAL A 32 22.91 -8.06 31.30
CA VAL A 32 24.27 -8.48 31.67
C VAL A 32 25.03 -7.36 32.38
N ASP A 33 25.98 -7.70 33.27
CA ASP A 33 26.73 -6.69 34.04
C ASP A 33 27.70 -5.88 33.16
N ASP A 34 28.36 -6.52 32.18
CA ASP A 34 29.18 -5.87 31.14
C ASP A 34 28.52 -6.04 29.77
N VAL A 35 28.42 -4.95 29.01
CA VAL A 35 27.92 -4.97 27.62
C VAL A 35 28.77 -5.86 26.70
N LEU A 36 30.03 -6.11 27.06
CA LEU A 36 30.92 -7.04 26.35
C LEU A 36 30.59 -8.53 26.61
N ASP A 37 29.79 -8.84 27.63
CA ASP A 37 29.35 -10.20 27.95
C ASP A 37 28.12 -10.63 27.12
N GLU A 38 27.53 -9.73 26.34
CA GLU A 38 26.36 -10.03 25.50
C GLU A 38 26.73 -10.97 24.34
N GLY A 39 26.10 -12.15 24.31
CA GLY A 39 26.16 -13.05 23.17
C GLY A 39 25.12 -12.69 22.10
N TYR A 40 25.55 -12.53 20.85
CA TYR A 40 24.63 -12.47 19.70
C TYR A 40 24.46 -13.86 19.09
N THR A 41 23.20 -14.27 18.87
CA THR A 41 22.87 -15.46 18.07
C THR A 41 22.28 -14.99 16.75
N ALA A 42 22.81 -15.50 15.63
CA ALA A 42 22.24 -15.21 14.32
C ALA A 42 20.84 -15.82 14.23
N PRO A 43 19.90 -15.20 13.49
CA PRO A 43 18.61 -15.82 13.24
C PRO A 43 18.81 -17.18 12.54
N ASP A 44 18.04 -18.20 12.93
CA ASP A 44 18.11 -19.55 12.35
C ASP A 44 17.60 -19.58 10.89
N ASN A 45 16.94 -18.52 10.44
CA ASN A 45 16.30 -18.42 9.14
C ASN A 45 17.23 -17.85 8.07
N TRP A 46 16.84 -18.08 6.82
CA TRP A 46 17.51 -17.50 5.66
C TRP A 46 17.46 -15.97 5.71
N SER A 47 18.62 -15.35 5.55
CA SER A 47 18.72 -13.91 5.34
C SER A 47 18.31 -13.56 3.90
N PRO A 48 17.77 -12.35 3.65
CA PRO A 48 17.54 -11.86 2.28
C PRO A 48 18.81 -11.87 1.42
N ALA A 49 19.99 -11.73 2.06
CA ALA A 49 21.30 -11.80 1.41
C ALA A 49 21.70 -13.22 0.96
N GLN A 50 20.90 -14.25 1.26
CA GLN A 50 21.08 -15.62 0.75
C GLN A 50 20.12 -15.93 -0.42
N GLY A 51 19.33 -14.94 -0.88
CA GLY A 51 18.45 -15.06 -2.04
C GLY A 51 19.17 -15.03 -3.39
N PHE A 52 18.37 -15.00 -4.47
CA PHE A 52 18.87 -14.90 -5.84
C PHE A 52 19.53 -13.53 -6.09
N GLY A 53 20.54 -13.48 -6.96
CA GLY A 53 21.19 -12.21 -7.35
C GLY A 53 22.50 -11.91 -6.63
N ASN A 54 23.01 -12.83 -5.81
CA ASN A 54 24.28 -12.67 -5.10
C ASN A 54 25.50 -13.15 -5.91
N THR A 55 25.27 -13.84 -7.04
CA THR A 55 26.35 -14.25 -7.95
C THR A 55 26.39 -13.40 -9.24
N PRO A 56 27.57 -13.21 -9.87
CA PRO A 56 27.67 -12.50 -11.15
C PRO A 56 26.87 -13.14 -12.30
N ALA A 57 26.51 -14.42 -12.19
CA ALA A 57 25.65 -15.10 -13.15
C ALA A 57 24.19 -14.67 -12.98
N GLU A 58 23.69 -14.73 -11.75
CA GLU A 58 22.31 -14.37 -11.40
C GLU A 58 22.03 -12.89 -11.63
N MET A 59 22.96 -11.99 -11.30
CA MET A 59 22.81 -10.55 -11.58
C MET A 59 22.60 -10.26 -13.08
N ARG A 60 23.21 -11.07 -13.95
CA ARG A 60 23.05 -10.93 -15.41
C ARG A 60 21.75 -11.55 -15.91
N GLN A 61 21.32 -12.64 -15.29
CA GLN A 61 20.06 -13.30 -15.60
C GLN A 61 18.87 -12.44 -15.18
N GLY A 62 18.98 -11.77 -14.03
CA GLY A 62 17.87 -11.06 -13.39
C GLY A 62 16.87 -12.03 -12.76
N GLU A 63 16.08 -11.52 -11.83
CA GLU A 63 14.98 -12.28 -11.21
C GLU A 63 13.79 -12.40 -12.16
N THR A 64 13.11 -13.54 -12.10
CA THR A 64 11.81 -13.71 -12.77
C THR A 64 10.68 -13.05 -11.97
N LEU A 65 9.53 -12.82 -12.61
CA LEU A 65 8.38 -12.24 -11.92
C LEU A 65 7.88 -13.15 -10.79
N GLU A 66 7.90 -14.46 -11.00
CA GLU A 66 7.50 -15.46 -10.00
C GLU A 66 8.42 -15.42 -8.78
N GLN A 67 9.73 -15.25 -8.99
CA GLN A 67 10.69 -15.10 -7.89
C GLN A 67 10.43 -13.84 -7.07
N ARG A 68 10.00 -12.76 -7.71
CA ARG A 68 9.65 -11.50 -7.02
C ARG A 68 8.35 -11.62 -6.24
N ILE A 69 7.35 -12.29 -6.80
CA ILE A 69 6.08 -12.56 -6.10
C ILE A 69 6.33 -13.43 -4.86
N ALA A 70 7.22 -14.42 -4.93
CA ALA A 70 7.55 -15.26 -3.79
C ALA A 70 8.27 -14.51 -2.64
N GLN A 71 8.84 -13.34 -2.93
CA GLN A 71 9.49 -12.46 -1.95
C GLN A 71 8.54 -11.38 -1.41
N GLU A 72 7.35 -11.24 -1.98
CA GLU A 72 6.39 -10.23 -1.56
C GLU A 72 5.74 -10.62 -0.24
N GLU A 73 5.91 -9.79 0.78
CA GLU A 73 5.18 -9.88 2.04
C GLU A 73 3.96 -8.94 1.95
N PRO A 74 2.73 -9.44 2.22
CA PRO A 74 1.54 -8.60 2.22
C PRO A 74 1.67 -7.42 3.20
N GLU A 75 1.33 -6.21 2.75
CA GLU A 75 1.30 -5.06 3.66
C GLU A 75 0.16 -5.24 4.68
N GLU A 76 0.52 -5.37 5.96
CA GLU A 76 -0.46 -5.29 7.04
C GLU A 76 -0.95 -3.84 7.16
N ASN A 77 -2.17 -3.56 6.73
CA ASN A 77 -2.77 -2.24 6.92
C ASN A 77 -3.27 -2.11 8.37
N PRO A 78 -2.60 -1.35 9.26
CA PRO A 78 -2.99 -1.25 10.67
C PRO A 78 -4.33 -0.50 10.86
N LYS A 79 -4.81 0.18 9.82
CA LYS A 79 -6.12 0.86 9.78
C LYS A 79 -7.20 0.05 9.07
N LYS A 80 -6.89 -1.17 8.60
CA LYS A 80 -7.93 -2.05 8.03
C LYS A 80 -9.00 -2.23 9.08
N LEU A 81 -10.20 -1.72 8.79
CA LEU A 81 -11.34 -1.91 9.66
C LEU A 81 -11.59 -3.41 9.75
N ARG A 82 -11.65 -3.93 10.98
CA ARG A 82 -12.05 -5.32 11.23
C ARG A 82 -13.57 -5.37 11.30
N GLY A 83 -14.16 -6.28 10.54
CA GLY A 83 -15.62 -6.42 10.43
C GLY A 83 -16.12 -6.05 9.02
N PRO A 84 -17.43 -6.23 8.78
CA PRO A 84 -18.03 -5.96 7.48
C PRO A 84 -17.86 -4.49 7.09
N TRP A 85 -17.61 -4.24 5.80
CA TRP A 85 -17.53 -2.89 5.24
C TRP A 85 -18.78 -2.04 5.52
N ASN A 86 -19.93 -2.70 5.67
CA ASN A 86 -21.22 -2.12 6.02
C ASN A 86 -21.65 -2.56 7.44
N PRO A 87 -21.27 -1.83 8.50
CA PRO A 87 -21.53 -2.25 9.88
C PRO A 87 -23.01 -2.41 10.24
N ASN A 88 -23.87 -1.66 9.55
CA ASN A 88 -25.31 -1.65 9.80
C ASN A 88 -26.09 -2.54 8.83
N ARG A 89 -25.41 -3.20 7.88
CA ARG A 89 -26.02 -4.03 6.82
C ARG A 89 -27.18 -3.30 6.12
N GLU A 90 -26.99 -2.00 5.89
CA GLU A 90 -27.95 -1.19 5.13
C GLU A 90 -28.03 -1.72 3.70
N ASN A 91 -29.23 -1.79 3.13
CA ASN A 91 -29.42 -2.22 1.75
C ASN A 91 -28.59 -1.37 0.78
N ARG A 92 -28.13 -1.99 -0.30
CA ARG A 92 -27.40 -1.28 -1.35
C ARG A 92 -28.32 -0.26 -2.01
N GLN A 93 -27.92 1.02 -1.95
CA GLN A 93 -28.64 2.13 -2.60
C GLN A 93 -28.00 2.55 -3.93
N VAL A 94 -27.15 1.69 -4.47
CA VAL A 94 -26.54 1.85 -5.79
C VAL A 94 -26.95 0.64 -6.63
N GLY A 95 -27.32 0.86 -7.88
CA GLY A 95 -27.66 -0.26 -8.75
C GLY A 95 -26.44 -1.07 -9.16
N SER A 96 -26.68 -2.25 -9.72
CA SER A 96 -25.64 -3.20 -10.12
C SER A 96 -24.80 -2.75 -11.32
N ALA A 97 -25.31 -1.82 -12.13
CA ALA A 97 -24.64 -1.31 -13.31
C ALA A 97 -24.23 0.16 -13.13
N ARG A 98 -22.97 0.46 -13.46
CA ARG A 98 -22.46 1.83 -13.54
C ARG A 98 -23.11 2.57 -14.71
N ALA A 99 -23.44 3.85 -14.50
CA ALA A 99 -23.89 4.73 -15.58
C ALA A 99 -22.73 5.13 -16.51
N GLY A 100 -22.98 5.11 -17.82
CA GLY A 100 -22.05 5.63 -18.81
C GLY A 100 -22.27 7.12 -19.12
N ARG A 101 -21.69 7.56 -20.24
CA ARG A 101 -21.84 8.94 -20.72
C ARG A 101 -23.27 9.13 -21.25
N LEU A 102 -23.96 10.14 -20.74
CA LEU A 102 -25.29 10.51 -21.21
C LEU A 102 -25.21 11.53 -22.34
N ILE A 103 -25.98 11.30 -23.39
CA ILE A 103 -26.19 12.23 -24.50
C ILE A 103 -27.65 12.65 -24.55
N SER A 104 -27.93 13.93 -24.81
CA SER A 104 -29.31 14.40 -24.97
C SER A 104 -30.06 13.57 -26.02
N ALA A 105 -31.39 13.44 -25.86
CA ALA A 105 -32.26 12.71 -26.78
C ALA A 105 -32.10 13.15 -28.25
N GLY A 106 -31.72 14.40 -28.50
CA GLY A 106 -31.36 14.91 -29.82
C GLY A 106 -30.03 14.37 -30.39
N GLY A 107 -29.39 13.38 -29.77
CA GLY A 107 -28.13 12.80 -30.25
C GLY A 107 -26.91 13.72 -30.07
N GLY A 108 -27.03 14.74 -29.20
CA GLY A 108 -25.93 15.67 -28.87
C GLY A 108 -25.49 16.57 -30.03
N ILE A 109 -26.31 16.70 -31.07
CA ILE A 109 -26.20 17.79 -32.03
C ILE A 109 -26.82 19.06 -31.42
N ASP A 110 -26.26 20.22 -31.75
CA ASP A 110 -26.77 21.54 -31.36
C ASP A 110 -28.09 21.88 -32.09
N ALA A 111 -29.10 21.04 -31.89
CA ALA A 111 -30.47 21.24 -32.32
C ALA A 111 -31.31 21.72 -31.13
N GLU A 112 -32.40 22.43 -31.42
CA GLU A 112 -33.34 22.84 -30.38
C GLU A 112 -33.97 21.59 -29.74
N ASP A 113 -33.89 21.49 -28.40
CA ASP A 113 -34.47 20.37 -27.67
C ASP A 113 -35.99 20.47 -27.70
N THR A 114 -36.63 19.53 -28.41
CA THR A 114 -38.09 19.45 -28.50
C THR A 114 -38.71 18.55 -27.44
N GLU A 115 -37.89 17.86 -26.65
CA GLU A 115 -38.38 16.98 -25.60
C GLU A 115 -38.88 17.81 -24.41
N ALA A 116 -40.12 17.57 -24.02
CA ALA A 116 -40.72 18.25 -22.87
C ALA A 116 -40.16 17.72 -21.53
N GLN A 117 -39.45 16.59 -21.56
CA GLN A 117 -38.89 15.91 -20.39
C GLN A 117 -37.36 15.86 -20.49
N SER A 118 -36.68 15.90 -19.35
CA SER A 118 -35.22 15.75 -19.31
C SER A 118 -34.87 14.28 -19.47
N VAL A 119 -34.62 13.87 -20.71
CA VAL A 119 -34.25 12.50 -21.10
C VAL A 119 -32.92 12.48 -21.83
N ALA A 120 -32.15 11.40 -21.63
CA ALA A 120 -30.85 11.21 -22.25
C ALA A 120 -30.61 9.73 -22.53
N ALA A 121 -29.79 9.44 -23.54
CA ALA A 121 -29.35 8.09 -23.87
C ALA A 121 -27.95 7.82 -23.29
N ASP A 122 -27.77 6.66 -22.66
CA ASP A 122 -26.44 6.20 -22.27
C ASP A 122 -25.71 5.61 -23.49
N VAL A 123 -24.53 6.16 -23.80
CA VAL A 123 -23.67 5.72 -24.91
C VAL A 123 -22.41 4.98 -24.44
N GLY A 124 -22.40 4.54 -23.17
CA GLY A 124 -21.36 3.69 -22.58
C GLY A 124 -20.24 4.45 -21.88
N ILE A 125 -19.33 3.68 -21.29
CA ILE A 125 -18.21 4.19 -20.47
C ILE A 125 -17.08 4.69 -21.37
N SER A 126 -16.56 5.88 -21.07
CA SER A 126 -15.32 6.38 -21.68
C SER A 126 -14.13 5.60 -21.12
N GLY A 127 -13.52 4.72 -21.92
CA GLY A 127 -12.53 3.71 -21.52
C GLY A 127 -11.20 4.20 -20.93
N GLY A 128 -11.24 4.84 -19.75
CA GLY A 128 -10.07 5.19 -18.94
C GLY A 128 -9.97 6.66 -18.53
N ALA A 129 -10.87 7.54 -18.99
CA ALA A 129 -10.86 8.97 -18.69
C ALA A 129 -11.99 9.42 -17.74
N ALA A 130 -12.78 8.48 -17.23
CA ALA A 130 -13.88 8.83 -16.35
C ALA A 130 -13.35 9.33 -15.01
N SER A 131 -13.90 10.45 -14.54
CA SER A 131 -13.56 10.96 -13.21
C SER A 131 -14.00 9.98 -12.11
N ALA A 132 -13.44 10.11 -10.91
CA ALA A 132 -13.89 9.33 -9.77
C ALA A 132 -15.39 9.54 -9.47
N GLU A 133 -15.90 10.75 -9.72
CA GLU A 133 -17.32 11.09 -9.54
C GLU A 133 -18.20 10.39 -10.58
N GLU A 134 -17.80 10.40 -11.84
CA GLU A 134 -18.47 9.65 -12.91
C GLU A 134 -18.38 8.14 -12.67
N ALA A 135 -17.39 7.68 -11.92
CA ALA A 135 -17.25 6.29 -11.50
C ALA A 135 -18.13 5.87 -10.33
N ALA A 136 -18.64 6.84 -9.57
CA ALA A 136 -19.52 6.57 -8.46
C ALA A 136 -21.00 6.44 -8.87
N VAL A 137 -21.40 6.92 -10.05
CA VAL A 137 -22.81 6.94 -10.49
C VAL A 137 -23.26 5.58 -11.04
N HIS A 138 -24.37 5.06 -10.52
CA HIS A 138 -24.96 3.77 -10.90
C HIS A 138 -26.44 3.94 -11.26
N ILE A 139 -26.93 3.07 -12.14
CA ILE A 139 -28.34 3.03 -12.57
C ILE A 139 -29.07 2.05 -11.68
N ILE A 140 -30.13 2.50 -11.01
CA ILE A 140 -31.01 1.64 -10.22
C ILE A 140 -32.15 1.17 -11.12
N SER A 141 -32.16 -0.12 -11.46
CA SER A 141 -33.23 -0.76 -12.22
C SER A 141 -34.38 -1.20 -11.31
N GLU A 142 -35.54 -1.52 -11.88
CA GLU A 142 -36.63 -2.15 -11.12
C GLU A 142 -36.17 -3.46 -10.46
N GLU A 143 -35.28 -4.23 -11.09
CA GLU A 143 -34.72 -5.45 -10.51
C GLU A 143 -33.85 -5.14 -9.28
N ASP A 144 -33.03 -4.07 -9.32
CA ASP A 144 -32.24 -3.63 -8.15
C ASP A 144 -33.15 -3.16 -7.00
N LEU A 145 -34.34 -2.62 -7.30
CA LEU A 145 -35.32 -2.21 -6.29
C LEU A 145 -36.06 -3.40 -5.68
N GLU A 146 -36.37 -4.41 -6.50
CA GLU A 146 -37.05 -5.64 -6.07
C GLU A 146 -36.11 -6.57 -5.30
N ASN A 147 -34.81 -6.55 -5.65
CA ASN A 147 -33.77 -7.33 -5.02
C ASN A 147 -32.56 -6.43 -4.69
N PRO A 148 -32.59 -5.70 -3.56
CA PRO A 148 -31.53 -4.75 -3.19
C PRO A 148 -30.18 -5.40 -2.88
N GLY A 149 -30.05 -6.72 -3.07
CA GLY A 149 -28.86 -7.50 -2.78
C GLY A 149 -28.68 -7.68 -1.28
N ASP A 150 -28.63 -8.93 -0.83
CA ASP A 150 -28.01 -9.23 0.45
C ASP A 150 -26.50 -9.00 0.26
N ASP A 151 -25.88 -8.16 1.08
CA ASP A 151 -24.42 -8.06 1.12
C ASP A 151 -23.89 -9.43 1.56
N GLU A 152 -23.63 -10.33 0.61
CA GLU A 152 -23.02 -11.62 0.92
C GLU A 152 -21.69 -11.37 1.62
N ASP A 153 -21.57 -11.98 2.80
CA ASP A 153 -20.41 -11.84 3.68
C ASP A 153 -19.14 -12.19 2.89
N ASP A 154 -18.37 -11.16 2.48
CA ASP A 154 -17.02 -11.33 1.95
C ASP A 154 -16.12 -11.72 3.13
N GLU A 155 -16.24 -12.97 3.60
CA GLU A 155 -15.28 -13.59 4.50
C GLU A 155 -13.98 -13.84 3.74
N SER A 156 -13.08 -12.85 3.78
CA SER A 156 -11.69 -12.95 3.33
C SER A 156 -10.71 -12.43 4.39
#